data_AF-A0A292SL73-F1
#
_entry.id   AF-A0A292SL73-F1
#
_cell.length_a   1.000
_cell.length_b   1.000
_cell.length_c   1.000
_cell.angle_alpha   90.00
_cell.angle_beta   90.00
_cell.angle_gamma   90.00
#
_symmetry.space_group_name_H-M   'P 1'
#
loop_
_entity.id
_entity.type
_entity.pdbx_description
1 polymer ?
#
loop_
_entity_poly.entity_id
_entity_poly.type
_entity_poly.pdbx_seq_one_letter_code
_entity_poly.pdbx_strand_id
1 'polypeptide(L)'
;MSSKKVLKLRQAILKYNTELIKLKDHLESSEEANLKYNQIVIKKAICKKELDEARMPLVQKFFKKFAHNTDKDKKLICDYFKS
;
A
#
# COMPACT_ATOMS: atom_id res chain seq x y z
N MET A 1 -6.80 11.15 -1.01
CA MET A 1 -5.55 11.85 -0.61
C MET A 1 -5.00 12.65 -1.78
N SER A 2 -4.45 13.85 -1.53
CA SER A 2 -3.73 14.61 -2.56
C SER A 2 -2.45 13.87 -2.99
N SER A 3 -2.12 13.88 -4.28
CA SER A 3 -0.87 13.30 -4.83
C SER A 3 0.38 13.80 -4.11
N LYS A 4 0.36 15.04 -3.58
CA LYS A 4 1.44 15.61 -2.76
C LYS A 4 1.65 14.83 -1.46
N LYS A 5 0.58 14.39 -0.79
CA LYS A 5 0.68 13.60 0.46
C LYS A 5 1.28 12.21 0.20
N VAL A 6 0.87 11.55 -0.90
CA VAL A 6 1.45 10.26 -1.31
C VAL A 6 2.94 10.39 -1.60
N LEU A 7 3.36 11.45 -2.29
CA LEU A 7 4.77 11.69 -2.60
C LEU A 7 5.61 11.91 -1.32
N LYS A 8 5.08 12.70 -0.38
CA LYS A 8 5.70 12.91 0.94
C LYS A 8 5.86 11.61 1.73
N LEU A 9 4.82 10.76 1.75
CA LEU A 9 4.88 9.45 2.41
C LEU A 9 5.97 8.56 1.80
N ARG A 10 6.09 8.53 0.46
CA ARG A 10 7.15 7.78 -0.22
C ARG A 10 8.54 8.30 0.12
N GLN A 11 8.73 9.62 0.14
CA GLN A 11 10.00 10.24 0.53
C GLN A 11 10.37 9.92 1.99
N ALA A 12 9.40 9.97 2.91
CA ALA A 12 9.61 9.61 4.30
C ALA A 12 10.04 8.13 4.45
N ILE A 13 9.36 7.21 3.77
CA ILE A 13 9.73 5.78 3.75
C ILE A 13 11.15 5.58 3.23
N LEU A 14 11.53 6.29 2.15
CA LEU A 14 12.88 6.22 1.60
C LEU A 14 13.92 6.70 2.62
N LYS A 15 13.66 7.84 3.28
CA LYS A 15 14.54 8.38 4.32
C LYS A 15 14.74 7.39 5.48
N TYR A 16 13.65 6.81 5.98
CA TYR A 16 13.71 5.79 7.02
C TYR A 16 14.47 4.54 6.59
N ASN A 17 14.32 4.08 5.34
CA ASN A 17 15.13 2.96 4.83
C ASN A 17 16.63 3.27 4.89
N THR A 18 17.03 4.47 4.45
CA THR A 18 18.44 4.87 4.49
C THR A 18 18.96 4.95 5.92
N GLU A 19 18.18 5.47 6.86
CA GLU A 19 18.55 5.52 8.28
C GLU A 19 18.68 4.12 8.89
N LEU A 20 17.76 3.19 8.57
CA LEU A 20 17.83 1.80 9.04
C LEU A 20 19.06 1.06 8.51
N ILE A 21 19.44 1.27 7.24
CA ILE A 21 20.65 0.68 6.66
C ILE A 21 21.87 1.13 7.44
N LYS A 22 21.99 2.43 7.74
CA LYS A 22 23.12 2.97 8.52
C LYS A 22 23.17 2.46 9.95
N LEU A 23 22.03 2.27 10.59
CA LEU A 23 21.96 1.80 11.97
C LEU A 23 22.22 0.29 12.09
N LYS A 24 22.07 -0.48 11.00
CA LYS A 24 22.19 -1.93 11.00
C LYS A 24 23.55 -2.41 11.52
N ASP A 25 24.61 -1.70 11.16
CA ASP A 25 25.99 -2.05 11.54
C ASP A 25 26.27 -1.81 13.03
N HIS A 26 25.39 -1.09 13.73
CA HIS A 26 25.56 -0.71 15.14
C HIS A 26 24.61 -1.46 16.09
N LEU A 27 23.77 -2.37 15.57
CA LEU A 27 22.75 -3.07 16.38
C LEU A 27 23.36 -4.02 17.41
N GLU A 28 24.48 -4.65 17.10
CA GLU A 28 25.12 -5.60 18.03
C GLU A 28 25.94 -4.91 19.11
N SER A 29 26.34 -3.65 18.88
CA SER A 29 27.27 -2.92 19.74
C SER A 29 26.63 -1.84 20.61
N SER A 30 25.40 -1.41 20.30
CA SER A 30 24.75 -0.29 20.99
C SER A 30 23.26 -0.52 21.23
N GLU A 31 22.87 -0.53 22.50
CA GLU A 31 21.47 -0.55 22.91
C GLU A 31 20.70 0.69 22.41
N GLU A 32 21.36 1.86 22.42
CA GLU A 32 20.76 3.09 21.90
C GLU A 32 20.50 2.99 20.39
N ALA A 33 21.41 2.38 19.63
CA ALA A 33 21.19 2.11 18.21
C ALA A 33 20.00 1.15 17.99
N ASN A 34 19.85 0.11 18.82
CA ASN A 34 18.68 -0.78 18.79
C ASN A 34 17.38 -0.03 19.06
N LEU A 35 17.32 0.79 20.12
CA LEU A 35 16.14 1.58 20.46
C LEU A 35 15.76 2.51 19.30
N LYS A 36 16.75 3.21 18.74
CA LYS A 36 16.54 4.11 17.60
C LYS A 36 16.08 3.36 16.34
N TYR A 37 16.67 2.21 16.05
CA TYR A 37 16.26 1.34 14.95
C TYR A 37 14.80 0.92 15.08
N ASN A 38 14.40 0.44 16.26
CA ASN A 38 13.02 0.04 16.54
C ASN A 38 12.02 1.19 16.34
N GLN A 39 12.36 2.40 16.83
CA GLN A 39 11.52 3.58 16.62
C GLN A 39 11.36 3.91 15.13
N ILE A 40 12.42 3.81 14.34
CA ILE A 40 12.36 4.09 12.90
C ILE A 40 11.56 3.01 12.15
N VAL A 41 11.68 1.74 12.54
CA VAL A 41 10.85 0.64 11.99
C VAL A 41 9.36 0.92 12.20
N ILE A 42 8.97 1.35 13.40
CA ILE A 42 7.58 1.69 13.73
C ILE A 42 7.09 2.88 12.87
N LYS A 43 7.87 3.96 12.81
CA LYS A 43 7.53 5.14 11.98
C LYS A 43 7.35 4.77 10.51
N LYS A 44 8.25 3.94 9.97
CA LYS A 44 8.16 3.43 8.60
C LYS A 44 6.90 2.57 8.39
N ALA A 45 6.53 1.73 9.35
CA ALA A 45 5.33 0.90 9.26
C ALA A 45 4.05 1.75 9.22
N ILE A 46 3.97 2.81 10.04
CA ILE A 46 2.87 3.78 10.03
C ILE A 46 2.76 4.44 8.65
N CYS A 47 3.86 4.95 8.10
CA CYS A 47 3.84 5.58 6.77
C CYS A 47 3.43 4.60 5.65
N LYS A 48 3.81 3.32 5.73
CA LYS A 48 3.37 2.29 4.79
C LYS A 48 1.86 2.06 4.89
N LYS A 49 1.33 1.92 6.10
CA LYS A 49 -0.10 1.73 6.34
C LYS A 49 -0.91 2.89 5.76
N GLU A 50 -0.51 4.14 6.04
CA GLU A 50 -1.16 5.32 5.46
C GLU A 50 -1.13 5.32 3.92
N LEU A 51 -0.02 4.88 3.33
CA LEU A 51 0.13 4.81 1.88
C LEU A 51 -0.76 3.73 1.25
N ASP A 52 -0.96 2.61 1.93
CA ASP A 52 -1.86 1.54 1.49
C ASP A 52 -3.33 1.96 1.64
N GLU A 53 -3.70 2.62 2.74
CA GLU A 53 -5.02 3.25 2.91
C GLU A 53 -5.30 4.30 1.82
N ALA A 54 -4.27 5.04 1.36
CA ALA A 54 -4.40 5.96 0.23
C ALA A 54 -4.73 5.24 -1.10
N ARG A 55 -4.32 3.98 -1.24
CA ARG A 55 -4.47 3.15 -2.45
C ARG A 55 -5.78 2.36 -2.48
N MET A 56 -6.32 1.96 -1.33
CA MET A 56 -7.56 1.18 -1.23
C MET A 56 -8.75 1.75 -2.03
N PRO A 57 -9.01 3.08 -2.03
CA PRO A 57 -10.11 3.65 -2.81
C PRO A 57 -9.92 3.53 -4.32
N LEU A 58 -8.67 3.58 -4.80
CA LEU A 58 -8.36 3.39 -6.22
C LEU A 58 -8.61 1.95 -6.63
N VAL A 59 -8.12 0.99 -5.84
CA VAL A 59 -8.30 -0.44 -6.10
C VAL A 59 -9.78 -0.80 -6.14
N GLN A 60 -10.58 -0.34 -5.18
CA GLN A 60 -12.04 -0.53 -5.21
C GLN A 60 -12.70 0.09 -6.44
N LYS A 61 -12.27 1.28 -6.88
CA LYS A 61 -12.79 1.94 -8.09
C LYS A 61 -12.45 1.16 -9.36
N PHE A 62 -11.25 0.59 -9.44
CA PHE A 62 -10.85 -0.28 -10.55
C PHE A 62 -11.66 -1.57 -10.55
N PHE A 63 -11.79 -2.27 -9.43
CA PHE A 63 -12.58 -3.51 -9.34
C PHE A 63 -14.06 -3.29 -9.66
N LYS A 64 -14.67 -2.19 -9.22
CA LYS A 64 -16.05 -1.85 -9.60
C LYS A 64 -16.22 -1.68 -11.11
N LYS A 65 -15.21 -1.17 -11.82
CA LYS A 65 -15.25 -1.02 -13.28
C LYS A 65 -15.19 -2.38 -14.01
N PHE A 66 -14.47 -3.36 -13.46
CA PHE A 66 -14.43 -4.72 -14.00
C PHE A 66 -15.68 -5.54 -13.64
N ALA A 67 -16.23 -5.35 -12.43
CA ALA A 67 -17.44 -6.04 -11.98
C ALA A 67 -18.71 -5.59 -12.72
N HIS A 68 -18.74 -4.35 -13.25
CA HIS A 68 -19.94 -3.82 -13.91
C HIS A 68 -20.24 -4.43 -15.30
N ASN A 69 -19.35 -5.29 -15.82
CA ASN A 69 -19.49 -5.93 -17.14
C ASN A 69 -20.04 -7.36 -17.09
N THR A 70 -20.22 -7.97 -15.92
CA THR A 70 -20.66 -9.39 -15.83
C THR A 70 -22.16 -9.61 -15.98
N ASP A 71 -22.96 -8.55 -16.15
CA ASP A 71 -24.43 -8.63 -16.19
C ASP A 71 -25.04 -8.41 -17.57
N LYS A 72 -24.26 -7.99 -18.57
CA LYS A 72 -24.76 -7.74 -19.94
C LYS A 72 -24.69 -8.94 -20.87
N ASP A 73 -23.91 -9.96 -20.53
CA ASP A 73 -23.67 -11.13 -21.39
C ASP A 73 -24.33 -12.43 -20.90
N LYS A 74 -25.12 -12.40 -19.83
CA LYS A 74 -25.88 -13.57 -19.37
C LYS A 74 -27.18 -13.72 -20.17
N LYS A 75 -27.07 -13.97 -21.48
CA LYS A 75 -28.16 -14.72 -22.14
C LYS A 75 -28.11 -16.12 -21.55
N LEU A 76 -29.19 -16.55 -20.89
CA LEU A 76 -29.28 -17.93 -20.46
C LEU A 76 -29.37 -18.80 -21.72
N ILE A 77 -28.83 -20.02 -21.68
CA ILE A 77 -28.85 -20.94 -22.84
C ILE A 77 -30.29 -21.09 -23.39
N CYS A 78 -31.30 -21.04 -22.52
CA CYS A 78 -32.72 -21.08 -22.88
C CYS A 78 -33.23 -19.88 -23.70
N ASP A 79 -32.56 -18.73 -23.68
CA ASP A 79 -32.93 -17.56 -24.52
C ASP A 79 -32.58 -17.78 -26.00
N TYR A 80 -31.71 -18.74 -26.32
CA TYR A 80 -31.34 -19.09 -27.70
C TYR A 80 -32.33 -20.04 -28.39
N PHE A 81 -33.25 -20.64 -27.64
CA PHE A 81 -34.23 -21.62 -28.15
C PHE A 81 -35.66 -21.06 -28.26
N LYS A 82 -35.85 -19.75 -28.04
CA LYS A 82 -37.16 -19.08 -28.13
C LYS A 82 -37.47 -18.47 -29.52
N SER A 83 -36.76 -18.88 -30.57
CA SER A 83 -37.06 -18.49 -31.95
C SER A 83 -37.94 -19.50 -32.65
#